data_AF-A0A556QXS7-F1
#
_entry.id   AF-A0A556QXS7-F1
#
_cell.length_a   1.000
_cell.length_b   1.000
_cell.length_c   1.000
_cell.angle_alpha   90.00
_cell.angle_beta   90.00
_cell.angle_gamma   90.00
#
_symmetry.space_group_name_H-M   'P 1'
#
loop_
_entity.id
_entity.type
_entity.pdbx_description
1 polymer ?
#
loop_
_entity_poly.entity_id
_entity_poly.type
_entity_poly.pdbx_seq_one_letter_code
_entity_poly.pdbx_strand_id
1 'polypeptide(L)'
;MSFLYYTVNGISGTPRQEITDYIAEYFEKKEKKVTRIADPKGSNYGRLVNDIVIHHRMPLSAFTEALLYLTCSKEIFDQVN
;
A
#
# COMPACT_ATOMS: atom_id res chain seq x y z
N MET A 1 17.15 16.55 6.13
CA MET A 1 15.85 16.66 5.45
C MET A 1 14.82 15.95 6.32
N SER A 2 13.63 16.54 6.52
CA SER A 2 12.53 15.90 7.25
C SER A 2 11.55 15.30 6.25
N PHE A 3 11.17 14.05 6.43
CA PHE A 3 10.16 13.36 5.65
C PHE A 3 8.93 13.10 6.50
N LEU A 4 7.78 13.09 5.86
CA LEU A 4 6.49 12.88 6.50
C LEU A 4 5.77 11.74 5.78
N TYR A 5 5.51 10.67 6.51
CA TYR A 5 4.85 9.48 6.00
C TYR A 5 3.43 9.40 6.53
N TYR A 6 2.47 9.25 5.62
CA TYR A 6 1.05 9.14 5.93
C TYR A 6 0.46 7.88 5.31
N THR A 7 -0.42 7.20 6.05
CA THR A 7 -1.15 6.03 5.57
C THR A 7 -2.64 6.31 5.58
N VAL A 8 -3.34 6.01 4.48
CA VAL A 8 -4.81 6.08 4.41
C VAL A 8 -5.37 4.66 4.46
N ASN A 9 -5.92 4.27 5.60
CA ASN A 9 -6.51 2.95 5.82
C ASN A 9 -8.04 2.97 5.74
N GLY A 10 -8.64 1.81 5.51
CA GLY A 10 -10.09 1.65 5.56
C GLY A 10 -10.52 0.22 5.24
N ILE A 11 -11.79 -0.08 5.45
CA ILE A 11 -12.40 -1.35 5.04
C ILE A 11 -12.65 -1.38 3.53
N SER A 12 -13.09 -2.53 2.99
CA SER A 12 -13.49 -2.60 1.58
C SER A 12 -14.60 -1.56 1.28
N GLY A 13 -14.50 -0.89 0.14
CA GLY A 13 -15.42 0.20 -0.26
C GLY A 13 -15.06 1.59 0.25
N THR A 14 -14.11 1.74 1.20
CA THR A 14 -13.58 3.07 1.54
C THR A 14 -12.85 3.68 0.33
N PRO A 15 -13.14 4.95 -0.07
CA PRO A 15 -12.54 5.59 -1.24
C PRO A 15 -11.11 6.08 -0.95
N ARG A 16 -10.21 5.15 -0.59
CA ARG A 16 -8.82 5.45 -0.20
C ARG A 16 -8.04 6.18 -1.29
N GLN A 17 -8.27 5.82 -2.55
CA GLN A 17 -7.60 6.45 -3.69
C GLN A 17 -7.98 7.93 -3.80
N GLU A 18 -9.28 8.24 -3.81
CA GLU A 18 -9.77 9.63 -3.86
C GLU A 18 -9.26 10.45 -2.67
N ILE A 19 -9.33 9.91 -1.45
CA ILE A 19 -8.81 10.57 -0.25
C ILE A 19 -7.30 10.85 -0.39
N THR A 20 -6.54 9.87 -0.87
CA THR A 20 -5.09 10.01 -1.07
C THR A 20 -4.79 11.07 -2.12
N ASP A 21 -5.56 11.14 -3.20
CA ASP A 21 -5.40 12.12 -4.27
C ASP A 21 -5.73 13.55 -3.77
N TYR A 22 -6.80 13.73 -3.00
CA TYR A 22 -7.11 15.02 -2.36
C TYR A 22 -6.00 15.51 -1.43
N ILE A 23 -5.43 14.61 -0.61
CA ILE A 23 -4.32 14.96 0.28
C ILE A 23 -3.07 15.32 -0.53
N ALA A 24 -2.76 14.54 -1.56
CA ALA A 24 -1.62 14.79 -2.43
C ALA A 24 -1.74 16.15 -3.13
N GLU A 25 -2.90 16.46 -3.71
CA GLU A 25 -3.16 17.76 -4.35
C GLU A 25 -2.95 18.94 -3.38
N TYR A 26 -3.38 18.79 -2.12
CA TYR A 26 -3.18 19.84 -1.11
C TYR A 26 -1.70 20.15 -0.88
N PHE A 27 -0.85 19.11 -0.78
CA PHE A 27 0.59 19.28 -0.59
C PHE A 27 1.31 19.75 -1.87
N GLU A 28 0.91 19.24 -3.03
CA GLU A 28 1.42 19.68 -4.34
C GLU A 28 1.14 21.17 -4.57
N LYS A 29 -0.08 21.67 -4.23
CA LYS A 29 -0.44 23.11 -4.26
C LYS A 29 0.42 23.98 -3.33
N LYS A 30 1.09 23.38 -2.35
CA LYS A 30 2.04 24.03 -1.43
C LYS A 30 3.49 23.82 -1.84
N GLU A 31 3.72 23.43 -3.10
CA GLU A 31 5.03 23.17 -3.68
C GLU A 31 5.83 22.10 -2.91
N LYS A 32 5.12 21.15 -2.29
CA LYS A 32 5.75 19.98 -1.66
C LYS A 32 5.82 18.83 -2.65
N LYS A 33 6.96 18.14 -2.65
CA LYS A 33 7.13 16.88 -3.38
C LYS A 33 6.29 15.80 -2.68
N VAL A 34 5.36 15.20 -3.40
CA VAL A 34 4.53 14.09 -2.92
C VAL A 34 4.90 12.82 -3.69
N THR A 35 5.09 11.72 -2.97
CA THR A 35 5.23 10.38 -3.55
C THR A 35 4.03 9.56 -3.12
N ARG A 36 3.25 9.09 -4.09
CA ARG A 36 2.09 8.22 -3.84
C ARG A 36 2.57 6.78 -3.84
N ILE A 37 2.12 6.01 -2.86
CA ILE A 37 2.49 4.60 -2.68
C ILE A 37 1.20 3.82 -2.43
N ALA A 38 1.05 2.69 -3.12
CA ALA A 38 -0.05 1.76 -2.91
C ALA A 38 0.48 0.42 -2.36
N ASP A 39 0.15 0.08 -1.13
CA ASP A 39 0.49 -1.20 -0.50
C ASP A 39 -0.80 -2.03 -0.28
N PRO A 40 -0.82 -3.34 -0.55
CA PRO A 40 0.23 -4.16 -1.19
C PRO A 40 0.24 -4.06 -2.71
N LYS A 41 -0.83 -3.58 -3.34
CA LYS A 41 -1.05 -3.75 -4.80
C LYS A 41 -0.07 -3.00 -5.71
N GLY A 42 0.64 -2.00 -5.20
CA GLY A 42 1.61 -1.21 -5.94
C GLY A 42 2.95 -1.90 -6.17
N SER A 43 3.26 -2.99 -5.46
CA SER A 43 4.52 -3.73 -5.60
C SER A 43 4.35 -5.03 -6.39
N ASN A 44 5.44 -5.55 -6.97
CA ASN A 44 5.41 -6.85 -7.66
C ASN A 44 5.07 -7.96 -6.66
N TYR A 45 5.68 -7.93 -5.47
CA TYR A 45 5.39 -8.90 -4.42
C TYR A 45 3.96 -8.81 -3.91
N GLY A 46 3.41 -7.61 -3.75
CA GLY A 46 2.05 -7.48 -3.27
C GLY A 46 0.98 -7.85 -4.29
N ARG A 47 1.27 -7.74 -5.60
CA ARG A 47 0.43 -8.37 -6.63
C ARG A 47 0.46 -9.90 -6.54
N LEU A 48 1.64 -10.50 -6.37
CA LEU A 48 1.80 -11.95 -6.23
C LEU A 48 1.11 -12.49 -4.97
N VAL A 49 1.30 -11.82 -3.83
CA VAL A 49 0.64 -12.18 -2.56
C VAL A 49 -0.87 -12.08 -2.70
N ASN A 50 -1.38 -11.01 -3.30
CA ASN A 50 -2.82 -10.85 -3.53
C ASN A 50 -3.37 -11.97 -4.46
N ASP A 51 -2.60 -12.40 -5.45
CA ASP A 51 -2.98 -13.54 -6.31
C ASP A 51 -3.05 -14.86 -5.52
N ILE A 52 -2.06 -15.12 -4.65
CA ILE A 52 -2.04 -16.30 -3.76
C ILE A 52 -3.25 -16.27 -2.81
N VAL A 53 -3.52 -15.13 -2.16
CA VAL A 53 -4.60 -15.01 -1.19
C VAL A 53 -5.97 -15.19 -1.85
N ILE A 54 -6.17 -14.68 -3.07
CA ILE A 54 -7.46 -14.81 -3.78
C ILE A 54 -7.65 -16.21 -4.39
N HIS A 55 -6.59 -16.82 -4.92
CA HIS A 55 -6.69 -18.04 -5.74
C HIS A 55 -6.15 -19.32 -5.07
N HIS A 56 -5.86 -19.30 -3.77
CA HIS A 56 -5.37 -20.48 -3.07
C HIS A 56 -6.35 -21.66 -3.18
N ARG A 57 -5.80 -22.86 -3.42
CA ARG A 57 -6.58 -24.11 -3.51
C ARG A 57 -6.57 -24.92 -2.21
N MET A 58 -5.90 -24.42 -1.18
CA MET A 58 -5.74 -25.06 0.13
C MET A 58 -6.03 -24.06 1.24
N PRO A 59 -6.60 -24.47 2.38
CA PRO A 59 -6.91 -23.56 3.47
C PRO A 59 -5.70 -22.73 3.89
N LEU A 60 -5.83 -21.41 3.82
CA LEU A 60 -4.82 -20.46 4.27
C LEU A 60 -5.20 -19.97 5.67
N SER A 61 -4.30 -20.08 6.64
CA SER A 61 -4.56 -19.52 7.97
C SER A 61 -4.45 -18.00 7.94
N ALA A 62 -5.22 -17.30 8.78
CA ALA A 62 -5.14 -15.85 8.91
C ALA A 62 -3.73 -15.36 9.27
N PHE A 63 -2.98 -16.15 10.04
CA PHE A 63 -1.59 -15.83 10.38
C PHE A 63 -0.66 -15.92 9.15
N THR A 64 -0.85 -16.95 8.30
CA THR A 64 -0.09 -17.09 7.06
C THR A 64 -0.40 -15.95 6.10
N GLU A 65 -1.66 -15.57 5.95
CA GLU A 65 -2.07 -14.42 5.13
C GLU A 65 -1.41 -13.12 5.62
N ALA A 66 -1.42 -12.86 6.93
CA ALA A 66 -0.77 -11.70 7.51
C ALA A 66 0.75 -11.67 7.24
N LEU A 67 1.43 -12.81 7.38
CA LEU A 67 2.86 -12.91 7.08
C LEU A 67 3.14 -12.63 5.60
N LEU A 68 2.31 -13.13 4.68
CA LEU A 68 2.47 -12.85 3.25
C LEU A 68 2.37 -11.34 2.99
N TYR A 69 1.36 -10.64 3.53
CA TYR A 69 1.25 -9.19 3.34
C TYR A 69 2.42 -8.41 3.94
N LEU A 70 2.98 -8.84 5.08
CA LEU A 70 4.15 -8.20 5.69
C LEU A 70 5.40 -8.27 4.80
N THR A 71 5.53 -9.29 3.94
CA THR A 71 6.67 -9.38 3.01
C THR A 71 6.62 -8.33 1.90
N CYS A 72 5.44 -7.80 1.57
CA CYS A 72 5.23 -6.86 0.47
C CYS A 72 5.85 -5.48 0.73
N SER A 73 5.94 -5.07 1.99
CA SER A 73 6.32 -3.71 2.37
C SER A 73 7.77 -3.38 2.03
N LYS A 74 8.66 -4.38 1.88
CA LYS A 74 10.07 -4.14 1.55
C LYS A 74 10.25 -3.41 0.21
N GLU A 75 9.60 -3.89 -0.84
CA GLU A 75 9.73 -3.31 -2.19
C GLU A 75 9.17 -1.89 -2.25
N ILE A 76 8.14 -1.62 -1.44
CA ILE A 76 7.58 -0.28 -1.24
C ILE A 76 8.62 0.65 -0.57
N PHE A 77 9.26 0.21 0.51
CA PHE A 77 10.26 1.02 1.22
C PHE A 77 11.51 1.29 0.38
N ASP A 78 11.88 0.37 -0.51
CA ASP A 78 13.00 0.57 -1.44
C ASP A 78 12.69 1.66 -2.51
N GLN A 79 11.42 2.08 -2.70
CA GLN A 79 11.04 3.18 -3.61
C GLN A 79 11.12 4.59 -2.99
N VAL A 80 11.22 4.68 -1.66
CA VAL A 80 11.23 5.97 -0.93
C VAL A 80 12.59 6.35 -0.34
N ASN A 81 13.56 5.44 -0.37
CA ASN A 81 14.97 5.69 0.00
C ASN A 81 15.81 6.03 -1.23
#